data_AF-A0A447U949-F1
#
_entry.id   AF-A0A447U949-F1
#
_cell.length_a   1.000
_cell.length_b   1.000
_cell.length_c   1.000
_cell.angle_alpha   90.00
_cell.angle_beta   90.00
_cell.angle_gamma   90.00
#
_symmetry.space_group_name_H-M   'P 1'
#
loop_
_entity.id
_entity.type
_entity.pdbx_description
1 polymer ?
#
loop_
_entity_poly.entity_id
_entity_poly.type
_entity_poly.pdbx_seq_one_letter_code
_entity_poly.pdbx_strand_id
1 'polypeptide(L)'
;MKRRLTRIEHLGSYACRNIYHRPDARRSEHASAEALDVSGFQLSDGRKITVLRGWGRQETGPWLRAMLNASCHYYGNGLGPDYKRCAC
;
A
#
# COMPACT_ATOMS: atom_id res chain seq x y z
N MET A 1 -14.58 16.18 -11.42
CA MET A 1 -14.00 15.55 -12.62
C MET A 1 -13.13 14.37 -12.20
N LYS A 2 -13.37 13.16 -12.73
CA LYS A 2 -12.51 11.99 -12.48
C LYS A 2 -11.16 12.20 -13.17
N ARG A 3 -10.07 11.85 -12.50
CA ARG A 3 -8.70 12.00 -13.04
C ARG A 3 -8.11 10.62 -13.24
N ARG A 4 -7.38 10.43 -14.34
CA ARG A 4 -6.77 9.14 -14.67
C ARG A 4 -5.53 8.95 -13.81
N LEU A 5 -5.34 7.74 -13.29
CA LEU A 5 -4.06 7.32 -12.71
C LEU A 5 -3.03 7.17 -13.83
N THR A 6 -1.85 7.74 -13.68
CA THR A 6 -0.76 7.64 -14.66
C THR A 6 0.45 6.88 -14.13
N ARG A 7 0.65 6.83 -12.81
CA ARG A 7 1.75 6.06 -12.20
C ARG A 7 1.41 5.62 -10.79
N ILE A 8 1.88 4.41 -10.43
CA ILE A 8 1.96 3.93 -9.05
C ILE A 8 3.44 3.97 -8.64
N GLU A 9 3.73 4.60 -7.51
CA GLU A 9 5.04 4.55 -6.88
C GLU A 9 5.04 3.43 -5.84
N HIS A 10 5.99 2.50 -5.95
CA HIS A 10 6.09 1.35 -5.05
C HIS A 10 7.53 1.20 -4.55
N LEU A 11 7.68 0.53 -3.40
CA LEU A 11 8.96 0.26 -2.75
C LEU A 11 9.47 -1.17 -3.00
N GLY A 12 8.63 -2.03 -3.58
CA GLY A 12 9.01 -3.37 -3.99
C GLY A 12 7.93 -4.39 -3.68
N SER A 13 8.13 -5.59 -4.23
CA SER A 13 7.27 -6.75 -4.01
C SER A 13 8.04 -7.94 -3.47
N TYR A 14 9.31 -8.10 -3.85
CA TYR A 14 10.15 -9.20 -3.39
C TYR A 14 11.21 -8.78 -2.37
N ALA A 15 11.26 -9.50 -1.25
CA ALA A 15 12.36 -9.47 -0.29
C ALA A 15 12.37 -10.79 0.49
N CYS A 16 13.34 -11.67 0.22
CA CYS A 16 13.46 -12.97 0.89
C CYS A 16 13.91 -12.81 2.34
N ARG A 17 12.94 -12.68 3.26
CA ARG A 17 13.18 -12.55 4.70
C ARG A 17 12.02 -13.05 5.54
N ASN A 18 12.31 -13.31 6.81
CA ASN A 18 11.29 -13.52 7.82
C ASN A 18 10.66 -12.18 8.23
N ILE A 19 9.46 -12.25 8.81
CA ILE A 19 8.80 -11.07 9.35
C ILE A 19 9.66 -10.45 10.46
N TYR A 20 9.77 -9.12 10.46
CA TYR A 20 10.62 -8.34 11.38
C TYR A 20 12.09 -8.81 11.44
N HIS A 21 12.59 -9.50 10.41
CA HIS A 21 13.94 -10.08 10.40
C HIS A 21 14.23 -11.05 11.56
N ARG A 22 13.20 -11.64 12.19
CA ARG A 22 13.42 -12.58 13.29
C ARG A 22 13.72 -13.99 12.76
N PRO A 23 14.76 -14.69 13.26
CA PRO A 23 15.13 -16.03 12.80
C PRO A 23 13.99 -17.06 12.87
N ASP A 24 13.19 -17.01 13.94
CA ASP A 24 12.14 -18.00 14.21
C ASP A 24 10.73 -17.54 13.78
N ALA A 25 10.61 -16.36 13.16
CA ALA A 25 9.32 -15.91 12.63
C ALA A 25 9.01 -16.56 11.29
N ARG A 26 7.71 -16.67 10.98
CA ARG A 26 7.26 -17.10 9.65
C ARG A 26 7.86 -16.24 8.53
N ARG A 27 7.91 -16.81 7.32
CA ARG A 27 8.26 -16.06 6.10
C ARG A 27 7.29 -14.89 5.90
N SER A 28 7.85 -13.75 5.51
CA SER A 28 7.06 -12.61 5.04
C SER A 28 6.40 -12.95 3.71
N GLU A 29 5.24 -12.37 3.43
CA GLU A 29 4.56 -12.44 2.13
C GLU A 29 5.46 -11.88 1.00
N HIS A 30 6.34 -10.91 1.31
CA HIS A 30 7.37 -10.46 0.36
C HIS A 30 8.41 -11.53 -0.01
N ALA A 31 8.59 -12.58 0.79
CA ALA A 31 9.57 -13.62 0.50
C ALA A 31 9.17 -14.47 -0.73
N SER A 32 7.89 -14.46 -1.09
CA SER A 32 7.33 -15.11 -2.28
C SER A 32 6.74 -14.12 -3.30
N ALA A 33 6.99 -12.81 -3.13
CA ALA A 33 6.38 -11.74 -3.94
C ALA A 33 4.84 -11.65 -3.87
N GLU A 34 4.23 -12.23 -2.82
CA GLU A 34 2.79 -12.17 -2.53
C GLU A 34 2.41 -10.90 -1.76
N ALA A 35 3.14 -9.81 -1.99
CA ALA A 35 2.93 -8.51 -1.36
C ALA A 35 3.46 -7.37 -2.24
N LEU A 36 2.93 -6.17 -2.07
CA LEU A 36 3.36 -4.96 -2.78
C LEU A 36 3.30 -3.75 -1.85
N ASP A 37 4.44 -3.07 -1.66
CA ASP A 37 4.51 -1.84 -0.89
C ASP A 37 4.30 -0.63 -1.79
N VAL A 38 3.21 0.13 -1.61
CA VAL A 38 2.89 1.33 -2.40
C VAL A 38 3.16 2.59 -1.58
N SER A 39 3.90 3.55 -2.16
CA SER A 39 4.26 4.82 -1.52
C SER A 39 3.49 6.03 -2.06
N GLY A 40 2.92 5.94 -3.27
CA GLY A 40 2.13 7.04 -3.83
C GLY A 40 1.59 6.80 -5.23
N PHE A 41 0.90 7.81 -5.74
CA PHE A 41 0.19 7.80 -7.00
C PHE A 41 0.40 9.12 -7.75
N GLN A 42 0.54 9.05 -9.07
CA GLN A 42 0.56 10.22 -9.94
C GLN A 42 -0.70 10.21 -10.82
N LEU A 43 -1.31 11.39 -10.97
CA LEU A 43 -2.52 11.58 -11.74
C LEU A 43 -2.25 12.35 -13.03
N SER A 44 -3.17 12.24 -13.99
CA SER A 44 -3.05 12.88 -15.30
C SER A 44 -3.00 14.41 -15.26
N ASP A 45 -3.36 15.04 -14.14
CA ASP A 45 -3.26 16.49 -13.93
C ASP A 45 -1.95 16.90 -13.23
N GLY A 46 -0.96 16.01 -13.16
CA GLY A 46 0.35 16.26 -12.56
C GLY A 46 0.39 16.15 -11.03
N ARG A 47 -0.75 15.96 -10.36
CA ARG A 47 -0.77 15.81 -8.90
C ARG A 47 -0.12 14.51 -8.48
N LYS A 48 0.75 14.60 -7.47
CA LYS A 48 1.36 13.46 -6.78
C LYS A 48 0.76 13.31 -5.39
N ILE A 49 0.08 12.18 -5.15
CA ILE A 49 -0.52 11.83 -3.86
C ILE A 49 0.37 10.76 -3.23
N THR A 50 1.16 11.13 -2.23
CA THR A 50 1.96 10.18 -1.44
C THR A 50 1.15 9.66 -0.26
N VAL A 51 1.25 8.37 0.05
CA VAL A 51 0.57 7.77 1.22
C VAL A 51 0.94 8.53 2.50
N LEU A 52 2.24 8.76 2.73
CA LEU A 52 2.77 9.45 3.92
C LEU A 52 2.10 10.81 4.18
N ARG A 53 2.00 11.67 3.16
CA ARG A 53 1.43 13.03 3.31
C ARG A 53 -0.08 13.08 3.11
N GLY A 54 -0.64 12.11 2.41
CA GLY A 54 -2.05 12.10 2.02
C GLY A 54 -2.97 11.44 3.02
N TRP A 55 -2.45 10.55 3.88
CA TRP A 55 -3.28 9.70 4.76
C TRP A 55 -4.18 10.49 5.73
N GLY A 56 -3.65 11.58 6.30
CA GLY A 56 -4.35 12.43 7.25
C GLY A 56 -5.12 13.59 6.63
N ARG A 57 -5.02 13.79 5.31
CA ARG A 57 -5.66 14.93 4.63
C ARG A 57 -7.12 14.63 4.32
N GLN A 58 -7.98 15.65 4.48
CA GLN A 58 -9.40 15.52 4.16
C GLN A 58 -9.63 15.17 2.69
N GLU A 59 -8.83 15.73 1.76
CA GLU A 59 -9.03 15.51 0.32
C GLU A 59 -8.60 14.11 -0.17
N THR A 60 -7.57 13.50 0.43
CA THR A 60 -6.94 12.26 -0.07
C THR A 60 -7.08 11.08 0.87
N GLY A 61 -7.22 11.32 2.17
CA GLY A 61 -7.32 10.28 3.20
C GLY A 61 -8.45 9.28 2.96
N PRO A 62 -9.70 9.72 2.68
CA PRO A 62 -10.80 8.81 2.38
C PRO A 62 -10.52 7.91 1.17
N TRP A 63 -9.93 8.45 0.10
CA TRP A 63 -9.58 7.70 -1.10
C TRP A 63 -8.46 6.68 -0.84
N LEU A 64 -7.42 7.06 -0.08
CA LEU A 64 -6.33 6.15 0.30
C LEU A 64 -6.81 4.98 1.17
N ARG A 65 -7.73 5.25 2.10
CA ARG A 65 -8.34 4.21 2.95
C ARG A 65 -9.25 3.28 2.13
N ALA A 66 -10.00 3.83 1.18
CA ALA A 66 -10.79 3.03 0.25
C ALA A 66 -9.90 2.12 -0.62
N MET A 67 -8.76 2.63 -1.09
CA MET A 67 -7.76 1.83 -1.80
C MET A 67 -7.17 0.71 -0.95
N LEU A 68 -6.82 0.99 0.31
CA LEU A 68 -6.33 -0.04 1.24
C LEU A 68 -7.39 -1.12 1.48
N ASN A 69 -8.66 -0.74 1.64
CA ASN A 69 -9.72 -1.74 1.81
C ASN A 69 -9.90 -2.59 0.55
N ALA A 70 -9.86 -1.97 -0.63
CA ALA A 70 -9.99 -2.70 -1.90
C ALA A 70 -8.80 -3.64 -2.17
N SER A 71 -7.60 -3.34 -1.66
CA SER A 71 -6.41 -4.18 -1.89
C SER A 71 -6.50 -5.55 -1.20
N CYS A 72 -7.31 -5.67 -0.14
CA CYS A 72 -7.45 -6.92 0.60
C CYS A 72 -8.00 -8.07 -0.24
N HIS A 73 -8.81 -7.79 -1.27
CA HIS A 73 -9.26 -8.82 -2.21
C HIS A 73 -8.13 -9.41 -3.06
N TYR A 74 -7.01 -8.70 -3.21
CA TYR A 74 -5.88 -9.13 -4.03
C TYR A 74 -4.78 -9.79 -3.19
N TYR A 75 -4.56 -9.33 -1.96
CA TYR A 75 -3.45 -9.78 -1.11
C TYR A 75 -3.88 -10.46 0.20
N GLY A 76 -5.19 -10.60 0.44
CA GLY A 76 -5.78 -11.15 1.68
C GLY A 76 -5.69 -10.22 2.90
N ASN A 77 -4.67 -9.35 2.96
CA ASN A 77 -4.53 -8.32 3.97
C ASN A 77 -3.88 -7.05 3.40
N GLY A 78 -3.96 -5.96 4.17
CA GLY A 78 -3.27 -4.71 3.87
C GLY A 78 -2.91 -3.93 5.13
N LEU A 79 -1.81 -3.18 5.08
CA LEU A 79 -1.32 -2.35 6.18
C LEU A 79 -1.30 -0.87 5.81
N GLY A 80 -2.01 -0.04 6.58
CA GLY A 80 -1.99 1.41 6.48
C GLY A 80 -0.95 2.08 7.40
N PRO A 81 -0.63 3.37 7.20
CA PRO A 81 0.25 4.17 8.07
C PRO A 81 -0.11 4.18 9.57
N ASP A 82 -1.38 3.95 9.89
CA ASP A 82 -1.90 3.85 11.26
C ASP A 82 -1.86 2.42 11.81
N TYR A 83 -1.10 1.52 11.16
CA TYR A 83 -1.08 0.09 11.44
C TYR A 83 -2.47 -0.58 11.36
N LYS A 84 -3.46 0.13 10.77
CA LYS A 84 -4.76 -0.45 10.53
C LYS A 84 -4.61 -1.54 9.49
N ARG A 85 -5.04 -2.73 9.91
CA ARG A 85 -5.23 -3.86 9.03
C ARG A 85 -6.61 -3.77 8.40
N CYS A 86 -6.65 -4.00 7.11
CA CYS A 86 -7.82 -4.63 6.50
C CYS A 86 -7.50 -6.13 6.35
N ALA A 87 -8.50 -6.96 6.63
CA ALA A 87 -8.48 -8.40 6.44
C ALA A 87 -9.77 -8.78 5.70
N CYS A 88 -9.65 -9.58 4.63
CA CYS A 88 -10.76 -10.09 3.84
C CYS A 88 -10.88 -11.60 3.96
#